data_AF-A0A2P6TUN6-F1
#
_entry.id   AF-A0A2P6TUN6-F1
#
_cell.length_a   1.000
_cell.length_b   1.000
_cell.length_c   1.000
_cell.angle_alpha   90.00
_cell.angle_beta   90.00
_cell.angle_gamma   90.00
#
_symmetry.space_group_name_H-M   'P 1'
#
loop_
_entity.id
_entity.type
_entity.pdbx_description
1 polymer ?
#
loop_
_entity_poly.entity_id
_entity_poly.type
_entity_poly.pdbx_seq_one_letter_code
_entity_poly.pdbx_strand_id
1 'polypeptide(L)'
;MAGSNKALGALAAFLSVAEIAFAITIIVLVADQLWPGAGSYYGCYWDYSQSPAQQYCGTWTSSGVCLMTDNSVNVCRYSYAAAAIGIVAAIITVFAMCLPPVATLLAGLFGSIWWLAYAITATAYSKDVNNQEFSVTLAGQTVTIPWGYPRGNYRTMVYALAWTTFCCCMVVMALAFAMMKGKGKEEGESYANKNGHIEDPVKPAGNPPATAAV
;
A
#
# COMPACT_ATOMS: atom_id res chain seq x y z
N MET A 1 20.28 20.85 -8.55
CA MET A 1 18.99 20.13 -8.67
C MET A 1 18.99 18.73 -8.02
N ALA A 2 20.13 18.17 -7.60
CA ALA A 2 20.24 16.94 -6.80
C ALA A 2 19.39 16.87 -5.52
N GLY A 3 18.94 18.02 -4.96
CA GLY A 3 18.03 18.06 -3.82
C GLY A 3 16.59 17.61 -4.12
N SER A 4 16.11 17.79 -5.36
CA SER A 4 14.73 17.46 -5.74
C SER A 4 14.51 15.95 -5.79
N ASN A 5 15.44 15.19 -6.38
CA ASN A 5 15.36 13.72 -6.42
C ASN A 5 15.46 13.09 -5.02
N LYS A 6 16.25 13.68 -4.11
CA LYS A 6 16.34 13.22 -2.72
C LYS A 6 15.04 13.46 -1.96
N ALA A 7 14.38 14.60 -2.17
CA ALA A 7 13.08 14.89 -1.56
C ALA A 7 11.97 13.93 -2.04
N LEU A 8 11.94 13.62 -3.34
CA LEU A 8 11.01 12.63 -3.91
C LEU A 8 11.28 11.22 -3.35
N GLY A 9 12.55 10.83 -3.24
CA GLY A 9 12.95 9.56 -2.63
C GLY A 9 12.58 9.47 -1.15
N ALA A 10 12.74 10.56 -0.39
CA ALA A 10 12.35 10.63 1.02
C ALA A 10 10.84 10.50 1.20
N LEU A 11 10.04 11.14 0.34
CA LEU A 11 8.58 10.99 0.36
C LEU A 11 8.16 9.56 0.01
N ALA A 12 8.80 8.93 -0.99
CA ALA A 12 8.55 7.53 -1.32
C ALA A 12 8.89 6.60 -0.13
N ALA A 13 10.01 6.84 0.56
CA ALA A 13 10.38 6.10 1.75
C ALA A 13 9.36 6.27 2.89
N PHE A 14 8.88 7.50 3.13
CA PHE A 14 7.84 7.76 4.13
C PHE A 14 6.54 7.01 3.83
N LEU A 15 6.08 7.05 2.57
CA LEU A 15 4.88 6.32 2.15
C LEU A 15 5.05 4.81 2.28
N SER A 16 6.27 4.30 2.06
CA SER A 16 6.59 2.87 2.24
C SER A 16 6.53 2.46 3.72
N VAL A 17 7.01 3.31 4.63
CA VAL A 17 6.86 3.06 6.07
C VAL A 17 5.38 3.09 6.50
N ALA A 18 4.60 4.03 5.96
CA ALA A 18 3.16 4.07 6.20
C ALA A 18 2.47 2.80 5.70
N GLU A 19 2.86 2.29 4.52
CA GLU A 19 2.34 1.03 3.97
C GLU A 19 2.61 -0.15 4.91
N ILE A 20 3.83 -0.26 5.47
CA ILE A 20 4.17 -1.29 6.45
C ILE A 20 3.27 -1.17 7.69
N ALA A 21 3.07 0.05 8.20
CA ALA A 21 2.22 0.27 9.37
C ALA A 21 0.75 -0.12 9.09
N PHE A 22 0.22 0.22 7.91
CA PHE A 22 -1.12 -0.18 7.49
C PHE A 22 -1.23 -1.70 7.31
N ALA A 23 -0.23 -2.35 6.71
CA ALA A 23 -0.19 -3.79 6.54
C ALA A 23 -0.21 -4.53 7.89
N ILE A 24 0.59 -4.09 8.86
CA ILE A 24 0.59 -4.63 10.23
C ILE A 24 -0.78 -4.40 10.89
N THR A 25 -1.35 -3.20 10.72
CA THR A 25 -2.68 -2.88 11.27
C THR A 25 -3.75 -3.81 10.70
N ILE A 26 -3.72 -4.08 9.39
CA ILE A 26 -4.63 -5.05 8.75
C ILE A 26 -4.45 -6.44 9.38
N ILE A 27 -3.21 -6.91 9.54
CA ILE A 27 -2.94 -8.23 10.13
C ILE A 27 -3.52 -8.32 11.55
N VAL A 28 -3.29 -7.31 12.40
CA VAL A 28 -3.78 -7.29 13.78
C VAL A 28 -5.31 -7.25 13.82
N LEU A 29 -5.94 -6.40 13.01
CA LEU A 29 -7.39 -6.35 12.90
C LEU A 29 -7.98 -7.69 12.43
N VAL A 30 -7.33 -8.33 11.46
CA VAL A 30 -7.78 -9.63 10.97
C VAL A 30 -7.60 -10.70 12.04
N ALA A 31 -6.46 -10.77 12.73
CA ALA A 31 -6.21 -11.77 13.76
C ALA A 31 -7.13 -11.61 14.98
N ASP A 32 -7.21 -10.42 15.55
CA ASP A 32 -7.92 -10.19 16.82
C ASP A 32 -9.43 -10.06 16.62
N GLN A 33 -9.81 -9.45 15.49
CA GLN A 33 -11.20 -9.08 15.25
C GLN A 33 -11.87 -10.00 14.24
N LEU A 34 -11.24 -10.29 13.10
CA LEU A 34 -11.96 -10.95 12.01
C LEU A 34 -11.69 -12.46 11.91
N TRP A 35 -10.72 -12.99 12.64
CA TRP A 35 -10.40 -14.40 12.64
C TRP A 35 -9.73 -14.85 13.95
N PRO A 36 -10.42 -14.72 15.10
CA PRO A 36 -9.85 -15.02 16.42
C PRO A 36 -9.54 -16.51 16.64
N GLY A 37 -9.96 -17.40 15.73
CA GLY A 37 -9.83 -18.85 15.87
C GLY A 37 -11.08 -19.49 16.48
N ALA A 38 -11.11 -20.82 16.50
CA ALA A 38 -12.22 -21.58 17.07
C ALA A 38 -12.15 -21.52 18.60
N GLY A 39 -13.26 -21.20 19.26
CA GLY A 39 -13.29 -21.09 20.71
C GLY A 39 -14.44 -20.25 21.25
N SER A 40 -14.43 -20.10 22.57
CA SER A 40 -15.40 -19.32 23.32
C SER A 40 -14.75 -18.02 23.81
N TYR A 41 -15.38 -16.89 23.53
CA TYR A 41 -14.88 -15.56 23.86
C TYR A 41 -15.92 -14.80 24.65
N TYR A 42 -15.53 -14.21 25.79
CA TYR A 42 -16.42 -13.30 26.50
C TYR A 42 -16.42 -11.94 25.81
N GLY A 43 -17.60 -11.40 25.54
CA GLY A 43 -17.73 -10.12 24.86
C GLY A 43 -19.11 -9.50 25.00
N CYS A 44 -19.19 -8.20 24.74
CA CYS A 44 -20.43 -7.45 24.74
C CYS A 44 -20.70 -6.86 23.35
N TYR A 45 -21.94 -6.94 22.91
CA TYR A 45 -22.47 -6.34 21.68
C TYR A 45 -23.51 -5.28 22.03
N TRP A 46 -23.54 -4.18 21.28
CA TRP A 46 -24.63 -3.20 21.30
C TRP A 46 -25.49 -3.35 20.06
N ASP A 47 -26.75 -3.75 20.24
CA ASP A 47 -27.74 -3.79 19.19
C ASP A 47 -28.38 -2.41 19.01
N TYR A 48 -27.98 -1.74 17.92
CA TYR A 48 -28.52 -0.44 17.52
C TYR A 48 -29.77 -0.55 16.64
N SER A 49 -30.22 -1.76 16.30
CA SER A 49 -31.46 -1.95 15.54
C SER A 49 -32.71 -1.68 16.37
N GLN A 50 -32.58 -1.67 17.71
CA GLN A 50 -33.64 -1.36 18.66
C GLN A 50 -33.38 -0.02 19.36
N SER A 51 -34.46 0.65 19.80
CA SER A 51 -34.39 1.89 20.58
C SER A 51 -35.13 1.71 21.92
N PRO A 52 -34.44 1.86 23.07
CA PRO A 52 -33.01 2.16 23.21
C PRO A 52 -32.11 0.99 22.78
N ALA A 53 -30.88 1.30 22.36
CA ALA A 53 -29.90 0.28 21.99
C ALA A 53 -29.67 -0.68 23.16
N GLN A 54 -29.74 -1.99 22.89
CA GLN A 54 -29.60 -3.01 23.93
C GLN A 54 -28.21 -3.61 23.94
N GLN A 55 -27.63 -3.81 25.13
CA GLN A 55 -26.35 -4.46 25.27
C GLN A 55 -26.53 -5.95 25.58
N TYR A 56 -25.96 -6.80 24.74
CA TYR A 56 -25.89 -8.25 24.94
C TYR A 56 -24.47 -8.66 25.31
N CYS A 57 -24.25 -9.00 26.57
CA CYS A 57 -22.99 -9.54 27.06
C CYS A 57 -23.12 -11.05 27.29
N GLY A 58 -22.11 -11.81 26.87
CA GLY A 58 -22.13 -13.25 27.03
C GLY A 58 -20.87 -13.92 26.51
N THR A 59 -20.91 -15.26 26.55
CA THR A 59 -19.88 -16.08 25.92
C THR A 59 -20.31 -16.36 24.49
N TRP A 60 -19.50 -15.90 23.55
CA TRP A 60 -19.69 -16.07 22.12
C TRP A 60 -18.86 -17.24 21.65
N THR A 61 -19.47 -18.12 20.87
CA THR A 61 -18.74 -19.26 20.30
C THR A 61 -18.43 -18.95 18.84
N SER A 62 -17.15 -18.97 18.48
CA SER A 62 -16.72 -18.93 17.08
C SER A 62 -16.33 -20.32 16.63
N SER A 63 -16.80 -20.72 15.46
CA SER A 63 -16.37 -21.92 14.75
C SER A 63 -14.96 -21.80 14.15
N GLY A 64 -14.28 -20.65 14.32
CA GLY A 64 -12.97 -20.39 13.76
C GLY A 64 -13.00 -20.02 12.27
N VAL A 65 -14.17 -19.67 11.75
CA VAL A 65 -14.36 -19.20 10.39
C VAL A 65 -13.93 -17.73 10.28
N CYS A 66 -13.32 -17.38 9.14
CA CYS A 66 -12.94 -16.02 8.81
C CYS A 66 -14.19 -15.15 8.63
N LEU A 67 -14.31 -14.06 9.39
CA LEU A 67 -15.45 -13.15 9.36
C LEU A 67 -15.42 -12.17 8.19
N MET A 68 -14.59 -12.41 7.19
CA MET A 68 -14.57 -11.69 5.91
C MET A 68 -14.84 -12.63 4.73
N THR A 69 -15.16 -13.91 4.98
CA THR A 69 -15.40 -14.90 3.92
C THR A 69 -16.89 -15.05 3.61
N ASP A 70 -17.20 -15.36 2.36
CA ASP A 70 -18.53 -15.72 1.85
C ASP A 70 -18.65 -17.24 1.57
N ASN A 71 -17.78 -18.06 2.17
CA ASN A 71 -17.59 -19.49 1.91
C ASN A 71 -16.94 -19.86 0.57
N SER A 72 -16.72 -18.92 -0.37
CA SER A 72 -16.04 -19.20 -1.64
C SER A 72 -14.53 -18.87 -1.58
N VAL A 73 -14.14 -17.82 -0.83
CA VAL A 73 -12.75 -17.37 -0.71
C VAL A 73 -12.39 -17.01 0.73
N ASN A 74 -11.29 -17.56 1.26
CA ASN A 74 -10.78 -17.19 2.58
C ASN A 74 -10.03 -15.85 2.54
N VAL A 75 -10.78 -14.75 2.64
CA VAL A 75 -10.27 -13.37 2.58
C VAL A 75 -9.26 -13.08 3.69
N CYS A 76 -9.41 -13.67 4.88
CA CYS A 76 -8.47 -13.47 5.98
C CYS A 76 -7.10 -14.07 5.68
N ARG A 77 -7.03 -15.29 5.11
CA ARG A 77 -5.74 -15.85 4.64
C ARG A 77 -5.12 -15.00 3.54
N TYR A 78 -5.95 -14.51 2.62
CA TYR A 78 -5.47 -13.67 1.53
C TYR A 78 -4.89 -12.35 2.05
N SER A 79 -5.45 -11.79 3.13
CA SER A 79 -4.91 -10.60 3.79
C SER A 79 -3.48 -10.79 4.29
N TYR A 80 -3.16 -11.95 4.87
CA TYR A 80 -1.80 -12.24 5.35
C TYR A 80 -0.81 -12.35 4.19
N ALA A 81 -1.21 -12.97 3.08
CA ALA A 81 -0.38 -13.06 1.89
C ALA A 81 -0.14 -11.68 1.28
N ALA A 82 -1.19 -10.88 1.09
CA ALA A 82 -1.09 -9.53 0.55
C ALA A 82 -0.23 -8.63 1.44
N ALA A 83 -0.42 -8.68 2.77
CA ALA A 83 0.36 -7.90 3.72
C ALA A 83 1.84 -8.32 3.73
N ALA A 84 2.16 -9.61 3.70
CA ALA A 84 3.54 -10.08 3.63
C ALA A 84 4.24 -9.58 2.36
N ILE A 85 3.56 -9.68 1.21
CA ILE A 85 4.09 -9.23 -0.07
C ILE A 85 4.25 -7.70 -0.10
N GLY A 86 3.24 -6.97 0.38
CA GLY A 86 3.27 -5.52 0.51
C GLY A 86 4.41 -5.05 1.40
N ILE A 87 4.63 -5.68 2.56
CA ILE A 87 5.75 -5.37 3.44
C ILE A 87 7.09 -5.59 2.74
N VAL A 88 7.26 -6.70 2.01
CA VAL A 88 8.50 -6.96 1.26
C VAL A 88 8.74 -5.90 0.19
N ALA A 89 7.71 -5.54 -0.58
CA ALA A 89 7.79 -4.48 -1.59
C ALA A 89 8.13 -3.12 -0.94
N ALA A 90 7.47 -2.78 0.17
CA ALA A 90 7.67 -1.55 0.91
C ALA A 90 9.09 -1.45 1.51
N ILE A 91 9.65 -2.55 2.04
CA ILE A 91 11.03 -2.58 2.55
C ILE A 91 12.02 -2.20 1.44
N ILE A 92 11.81 -2.69 0.21
CA ILE A 92 12.65 -2.32 -0.93
C ILE A 92 12.53 -0.81 -1.20
N THR A 93 11.30 -0.25 -1.19
CA THR A 93 11.07 1.16 -1.49
C THR A 93 11.44 2.12 -0.34
N VAL A 94 11.61 1.63 0.90
CA VAL A 94 12.23 2.43 1.99
C VAL A 94 13.63 2.92 1.60
N PHE A 95 14.37 2.12 0.84
CA PHE A 95 15.68 2.49 0.33
C PHE A 95 15.64 3.25 -1.01
N ALA A 96 14.49 3.80 -1.40
CA ALA A 96 14.32 4.53 -2.68
C ALA A 96 15.28 5.71 -2.85
N MET A 97 15.78 6.30 -1.76
CA MET A 97 16.82 7.35 -1.81
C MET A 97 18.17 6.84 -2.33
N CYS A 98 18.43 5.55 -2.18
CA CYS A 98 19.69 4.90 -2.51
C CYS A 98 19.57 3.93 -3.71
N LEU A 99 18.35 3.63 -4.15
CA LEU A 99 18.08 2.69 -5.23
C LEU A 99 17.86 3.38 -6.58
N PRO A 100 18.13 2.68 -7.70
CA PRO A 100 17.73 3.15 -9.02
C PRO A 100 16.20 3.37 -9.07
N PRO A 101 15.71 4.46 -9.69
CA PRO A 101 14.28 4.73 -9.79
C PRO A 101 13.47 3.59 -10.43
N VAL A 102 14.08 2.81 -11.33
CA VAL A 102 13.47 1.64 -11.95
C VAL A 102 13.16 0.55 -10.91
N ALA A 103 14.03 0.32 -9.93
CA ALA A 103 13.79 -0.65 -8.87
C ALA A 103 12.61 -0.21 -7.98
N THR A 104 12.55 1.07 -7.62
CA THR A 104 11.42 1.66 -6.88
C THR A 104 10.12 1.54 -7.67
N LEU A 105 10.17 1.76 -8.99
CA LEU A 105 9.00 1.62 -9.86
C LEU A 105 8.50 0.17 -9.89
N LEU A 106 9.39 -0.81 -10.09
CA LEU A 106 9.02 -2.22 -10.15
C LEU A 106 8.47 -2.73 -8.82
N ALA A 107 9.08 -2.32 -7.70
CA ALA A 107 8.59 -2.66 -6.37
C ALA A 107 7.21 -2.03 -6.09
N GLY A 108 7.01 -0.75 -6.46
CA GLY A 108 5.71 -0.09 -6.36
C GLY A 108 4.63 -0.73 -7.24
N LEU A 109 4.98 -1.15 -8.47
CA LEU A 109 4.08 -1.88 -9.36
C LEU A 109 3.70 -3.24 -8.75
N PHE A 110 4.68 -3.98 -8.25
CA PHE A 110 4.43 -5.26 -7.61
C PHE A 110 3.52 -5.12 -6.39
N GLY A 111 3.82 -4.18 -5.47
CA GLY A 111 2.98 -3.89 -4.31
C GLY A 111 1.56 -3.46 -4.69
N SER A 112 1.41 -2.55 -5.66
CA SER A 112 0.10 -2.05 -6.09
C SER A 112 -0.81 -3.15 -6.66
N ILE A 113 -0.27 -4.11 -7.42
CA ILE A 113 -1.07 -5.23 -7.96
C ILE A 113 -1.66 -6.07 -6.82
N TRP A 114 -0.85 -6.40 -5.81
CA TRP A 114 -1.31 -7.21 -4.67
C TRP A 114 -2.29 -6.47 -3.77
N TRP A 115 -2.03 -5.20 -3.47
CA TRP A 115 -2.95 -4.38 -2.69
C TRP A 115 -4.26 -4.09 -3.43
N LEU A 116 -4.21 -3.90 -4.75
CA LEU A 116 -5.41 -3.74 -5.57
C LEU A 116 -6.26 -5.01 -5.54
N ALA A 117 -5.63 -6.17 -5.79
CA ALA A 117 -6.32 -7.45 -5.75
C ALA A 117 -6.96 -7.69 -4.37
N TYR A 118 -6.22 -7.46 -3.29
CA TYR A 118 -6.75 -7.58 -1.93
C TYR A 118 -7.87 -6.58 -1.64
N ALA A 119 -7.74 -5.32 -2.02
CA ALA A 119 -8.76 -4.30 -1.79
C ALA A 119 -10.07 -4.64 -2.51
N ILE A 120 -10.01 -5.13 -3.75
CA ILE A 120 -11.17 -5.60 -4.51
C ILE A 120 -11.80 -6.81 -3.81
N THR A 121 -11.01 -7.82 -3.46
CA THR A 121 -11.50 -9.02 -2.77
C THR A 121 -12.16 -8.66 -1.44
N ALA A 122 -11.49 -7.88 -0.59
CA ALA A 122 -12.05 -7.45 0.70
C ALA A 122 -13.36 -6.66 0.52
N THR A 123 -13.45 -5.80 -0.50
CA THR A 123 -14.65 -4.99 -0.76
C THR A 123 -15.82 -5.83 -1.31
N ALA A 124 -15.54 -6.73 -2.26
CA ALA A 124 -16.56 -7.56 -2.89
C ALA A 124 -17.16 -8.56 -1.88
N TYR A 125 -16.29 -9.28 -1.16
CA TYR A 125 -16.71 -10.35 -0.27
C TYR A 125 -17.17 -9.87 1.10
N SER A 126 -16.87 -8.62 1.50
CA SER A 126 -17.40 -8.07 2.75
C SER A 126 -18.91 -7.77 2.70
N LYS A 127 -19.53 -7.71 1.52
CA LYS A 127 -20.96 -7.35 1.37
C LYS A 127 -21.91 -8.51 1.71
N ASP A 128 -21.44 -9.75 1.58
CA ASP A 128 -22.27 -10.96 1.68
C ASP A 128 -22.06 -11.77 2.98
N VAL A 129 -21.25 -11.27 3.92
CA VAL A 129 -20.91 -11.98 5.17
C VAL A 129 -22.05 -11.95 6.21
N ASN A 130 -23.23 -11.46 5.85
CA ASN A 130 -24.40 -11.36 6.74
C ASN A 130 -24.95 -12.73 7.17
N ASN A 131 -24.50 -13.80 6.51
CA ASN A 131 -24.99 -15.17 6.68
C ASN A 131 -24.14 -16.03 7.63
N GLN A 132 -23.16 -15.46 8.36
CA GLN A 132 -22.35 -16.27 9.29
C GLN A 132 -22.97 -16.26 10.69
N GLU A 133 -23.50 -17.42 11.07
CA GLU A 133 -24.15 -17.69 12.36
C GLU A 133 -23.16 -17.48 13.52
N PHE A 134 -23.43 -16.48 14.36
CA PHE A 134 -22.86 -16.41 15.70
C PHE A 134 -23.93 -16.78 16.70
N SER A 135 -23.64 -17.78 17.53
CA SER A 135 -24.50 -18.16 18.63
C SER A 135 -23.96 -17.58 19.94
N VAL A 136 -24.84 -16.95 20.70
CA VAL A 136 -24.57 -16.44 22.03
C VAL A 136 -25.42 -17.22 23.03
N THR A 137 -24.83 -17.70 24.11
CA THR A 137 -25.61 -18.33 25.19
C THR A 137 -25.88 -17.30 26.28
N LEU A 138 -27.13 -16.84 26.39
CA LEU A 138 -27.60 -15.99 27.49
C LEU A 138 -28.51 -16.81 28.41
N ALA A 139 -28.20 -16.84 29.70
CA ALA A 139 -29.05 -17.46 30.73
C ALA A 139 -29.53 -18.90 30.39
N GLY A 140 -28.69 -19.69 29.72
CA GLY A 140 -29.02 -21.08 29.33
C GLY A 140 -29.75 -21.23 27.99
N GLN A 141 -30.04 -20.15 27.27
CA GLN A 141 -30.58 -20.18 25.91
C GLN A 141 -29.53 -19.73 24.88
N THR A 142 -29.38 -20.53 23.83
CA THR A 142 -28.52 -20.20 22.68
C THR A 142 -29.32 -19.39 21.67
N VAL A 143 -28.98 -18.12 21.53
CA VAL A 143 -29.55 -17.23 20.53
C VAL A 143 -28.57 -17.12 19.36
N THR A 144 -29.02 -17.53 18.18
CA THR A 144 -28.27 -17.30 16.94
C THR A 144 -28.61 -15.90 16.46
N ILE A 145 -27.60 -15.03 16.40
CA ILE A 145 -27.77 -13.68 15.88
C ILE A 145 -27.42 -13.73 14.39
N PRO A 146 -28.41 -13.66 13.48
CA PRO A 146 -28.12 -13.35 12.08
C PRO A 146 -27.42 -11.99 12.07
N TRP A 147 -26.45 -11.75 11.18
CA TRP A 147 -25.57 -10.56 11.21
C TRP A 147 -24.46 -10.62 12.26
N GLY A 148 -23.81 -11.78 12.37
CA GLY A 148 -22.82 -12.13 13.38
C GLY A 148 -21.82 -11.03 13.74
N TYR A 149 -21.63 -10.83 15.06
CA TYR A 149 -20.72 -9.91 15.75
C TYR A 149 -20.67 -8.45 15.21
N PRO A 150 -20.64 -7.40 16.06
CA PRO A 150 -20.46 -5.99 15.66
C PRO A 150 -19.06 -5.66 15.14
N ARG A 151 -18.48 -6.49 14.27
CA ARG A 151 -17.17 -6.26 13.65
C ARG A 151 -17.28 -5.75 12.22
N GLY A 152 -18.49 -5.39 11.77
CA GLY A 152 -18.69 -4.68 10.50
C GLY A 152 -17.79 -3.45 10.37
N ASN A 153 -17.62 -2.68 11.45
CA ASN A 153 -16.69 -1.55 11.46
C ASN A 153 -15.23 -1.98 11.23
N TYR A 154 -14.78 -3.11 11.79
CA TYR A 154 -13.43 -3.61 11.54
C TYR A 154 -13.24 -4.12 10.11
N ARG A 155 -14.27 -4.73 9.50
CA ARG A 155 -14.24 -5.05 8.06
C ARG A 155 -14.07 -3.77 7.23
N THR A 156 -14.82 -2.72 7.59
CA THR A 156 -14.70 -1.39 6.99
C THR A 156 -13.33 -0.77 7.14
N MET A 157 -12.74 -0.85 8.33
CA MET A 157 -11.37 -0.42 8.56
C MET A 157 -10.39 -1.20 7.67
N VAL A 158 -10.54 -2.53 7.55
CA VAL A 158 -9.63 -3.37 6.76
C VAL A 158 -9.68 -3.03 5.27
N TYR A 159 -10.86 -2.93 4.64
CA TYR A 159 -10.89 -2.58 3.21
C TYR A 159 -10.49 -1.11 2.97
N ALA A 160 -10.79 -0.19 3.91
CA ALA A 160 -10.35 1.19 3.80
C ALA A 160 -8.82 1.31 3.87
N LEU A 161 -8.19 0.56 4.79
CA LEU A 161 -6.73 0.46 4.87
C LEU A 161 -6.16 -0.16 3.59
N ALA A 162 -6.77 -1.22 3.06
CA ALA A 162 -6.33 -1.87 1.81
C ALA A 162 -6.34 -0.91 0.59
N TRP A 163 -7.41 -0.12 0.44
CA TRP A 163 -7.47 0.92 -0.58
C TRP A 163 -6.45 2.03 -0.34
N THR A 164 -6.20 2.39 0.92
CA THR A 164 -5.20 3.40 1.29
C THR A 164 -3.78 2.92 0.94
N THR A 165 -3.44 1.66 1.25
CA THR A 165 -2.15 1.06 0.86
C THR A 165 -1.98 1.02 -0.65
N PHE A 166 -3.03 0.65 -1.39
CA PHE A 166 -3.00 0.72 -2.87
C PHE A 166 -2.70 2.14 -3.38
N CYS A 167 -3.37 3.15 -2.84
CA CYS A 167 -3.13 4.55 -3.18
C CYS A 167 -1.68 4.97 -2.86
N CYS A 168 -1.13 4.56 -1.71
CA CYS A 168 0.27 4.80 -1.36
C CYS A 168 1.22 4.22 -2.40
N CYS A 169 1.02 2.96 -2.82
CA CYS A 169 1.83 2.33 -3.86
C CYS A 169 1.76 3.10 -5.19
N MET A 170 0.56 3.55 -5.59
CA MET A 170 0.38 4.35 -6.82
C MET A 170 1.11 5.69 -6.77
N VAL A 171 1.09 6.36 -5.61
CA VAL A 171 1.86 7.60 -5.42
C VAL A 171 3.36 7.30 -5.47
N VAL A 172 3.84 6.22 -4.83
CA VAL A 172 5.26 5.79 -4.92
C VAL A 172 5.68 5.55 -6.37
N MET A 173 4.84 4.90 -7.17
CA MET A 173 5.09 4.71 -8.61
C MET A 173 5.18 6.05 -9.36
N ALA A 174 4.25 6.98 -9.10
CA ALA A 174 4.26 8.30 -9.72
C ALA A 174 5.55 9.09 -9.36
N LEU A 175 5.99 9.00 -8.10
CA LEU A 175 7.25 9.57 -7.65
C LEU A 175 8.45 8.92 -8.34
N ALA A 176 8.45 7.59 -8.53
CA ALA A 176 9.49 6.88 -9.26
C ALA A 176 9.58 7.34 -10.73
N PHE A 177 8.44 7.52 -11.40
CA PHE A 177 8.39 8.10 -12.75
C PHE A 177 8.95 9.52 -12.81
N ALA A 178 8.63 10.37 -11.82
CA ALA A 178 9.16 11.72 -11.75
C ALA A 178 10.69 11.71 -11.59
N MET A 179 11.24 10.83 -10.75
CA MET A 179 12.69 10.66 -10.57
C MET A 179 13.39 10.20 -11.86
N MET A 180 12.78 9.30 -12.65
CA MET A 180 13.33 8.88 -13.94
C MET A 180 13.41 10.03 -14.95
N LYS A 181 12.35 10.86 -15.05
CA LYS A 181 12.35 12.04 -15.95
C LYS A 181 13.39 13.08 -15.53
N GLY A 182 13.62 13.25 -14.23
CA GLY A 182 14.66 14.15 -13.69
C GLY A 182 16.06 13.70 -14.11
N LYS A 183 16.38 12.40 -13.99
CA LYS A 183 17.68 11.85 -14.38
C LYS A 183 18.01 12.05 -15.87
N GLY A 184 17.05 11.83 -16.77
CA GLY A 184 17.26 11.99 -18.20
C GLY A 184 17.61 13.44 -18.62
N LYS A 185 17.11 14.44 -17.87
CA LYS A 185 17.47 15.85 -18.09
C LYS A 185 18.87 16.18 -17.58
N GLU A 186 19.23 15.69 -16.40
CA GLU A 186 20.57 15.93 -15.81
C GLU A 186 21.69 15.30 -16.67
N GLU A 187 21.46 14.10 -17.22
CA GLU A 187 22.41 13.47 -18.13
C GLU A 187 22.53 14.26 -19.44
N GLY A 188 21.41 14.65 -20.07
CA GLY A 188 21.42 15.43 -21.31
C GLY A 188 22.12 16.79 -21.19
N GLU A 189 21.91 17.52 -20.08
CA GLU A 189 22.60 18.79 -19.81
C GLU A 189 24.10 18.58 -19.53
N SER A 190 24.48 17.48 -18.87
CA SER A 190 25.89 17.17 -18.60
C SER A 190 26.65 16.83 -19.89
N TYR A 191 26.03 16.12 -20.84
CA TYR A 191 26.61 15.86 -22.17
C TYR A 191 26.68 17.14 -23.03
N ALA A 192 25.66 18.00 -22.98
CA ALA A 192 25.67 19.28 -23.69
C ALA A 192 26.75 20.25 -23.16
N ASN A 193 26.99 20.27 -21.85
CA ASN A 193 28.01 21.12 -21.23
C ASN A 193 29.44 20.60 -21.54
N LYS A 194 29.66 19.28 -21.53
CA LYS A 194 30.95 18.69 -21.92
C LYS A 194 31.30 18.90 -23.40
N ASN A 195 30.29 18.96 -24.27
CA ASN A 195 30.49 19.22 -25.70
C ASN A 195 30.44 20.71 -26.06
N GLY A 196 30.18 21.60 -25.09
CA GLY A 196 30.19 23.06 -25.26
C GLY A 196 31.56 23.70 -25.10
N HIS A 197 32.58 22.95 -24.68
CA HIS A 197 34.00 23.35 -24.72
C HIS A 197 34.63 22.88 -26.04
N ILE A 198 34.04 23.30 -27.16
CA ILE A 198 34.74 23.26 -28.45
C ILE A 198 35.53 24.57 -28.52
N GLU A 199 36.84 24.43 -28.63
CA GLU A 199 37.82 25.49 -28.82
C GLU A 199 37.32 26.52 -29.85
N ASP A 200 37.50 27.81 -29.54
CA ASP A 200 37.34 28.89 -30.49
C ASP A 200 38.08 28.52 -31.79
N PRO A 201 37.46 28.63 -32.98
CA PRO A 201 38.17 28.39 -34.21
C PRO A 201 39.31 29.39 -34.33
N VAL A 202 40.54 28.87 -34.36
CA VAL A 202 41.76 29.61 -34.63
C VAL A 202 41.53 30.48 -35.86
N LYS A 203 41.45 31.78 -35.63
CA LYS A 203 41.40 32.83 -36.65
C LYS A 203 42.63 32.65 -37.55
N PRO A 204 42.49 32.46 -38.88
CA PRO A 204 43.66 32.31 -39.75
C PRO A 204 44.48 33.60 -39.69
N ALA A 205 45.76 33.44 -39.36
CA ALA A 205 46.75 34.50 -39.37
C ALA A 205 46.84 35.12 -40.77
N GLY A 206 46.85 36.46 -40.82
CA GLY A 206 46.89 37.22 -42.06
C GLY A 206 48.13 36.92 -42.92
N ASN A 207 47.92 36.93 -44.23
CA ASN A 207 49.01 36.90 -45.21
C ASN A 207 49.91 38.12 -45.04
N PRO A 208 51.25 37.96 -45.07
CA PRO A 208 52.17 39.09 -45.16
C PRO A 208 52.18 39.71 -46.58
N PRO A 209 52.56 40.99 -46.70
CA PRO A 209 52.54 41.71 -47.97
C PRO A 209 53.63 41.22 -48.92
N ALA A 210 53.30 41.11 -50.20
CA ALA A 210 54.25 40.84 -51.27
C ALA A 210 55.15 42.07 -51.48
N THR A 211 56.42 41.93 -51.07
CA THR A 211 57.52 42.79 -51.50
C THR A 211 57.90 42.49 -52.94
N ALA A 212 58.01 43.55 -53.75
CA ALA A 212 58.53 43.56 -55.10
C ALA A 212 60.00 43.15 -55.17
N ALA A 213 60.39 42.43 -56.24
CA ALA A 213 61.77 42.39 -56.73
C ALA A 213 61.84 41.87 -58.19
N VAL A 214 62.36 42.77 -59.04
CA VAL A 214 63.06 42.62 -60.34
C VAL A 214 62.27 42.13 -61.56
#